data_AF-A0A099I829-F1
#
_entry.id   AF-A0A099I829-F1
#
_cell.length_a   1.000
_cell.length_b   1.000
_cell.length_c   1.000
_cell.angle_alpha   90.00
_cell.angle_beta   90.00
_cell.angle_gamma   90.00
#
_symmetry.space_group_name_H-M   'P 1'
#
loop_
_entity.id
_entity.type
_entity.pdbx_description
1 polymer ?
#
loop_
_entity_poly.entity_id
_entity_poly.type
_entity_poly.pdbx_seq_one_letter_code
_entity_poly.pdbx_strand_id
1 'polypeptide(L)'
;MDLQITGLEEQDVVQAAAVKFPGKYIEMGESDLYLPDIEKGSLTIEGIDHPVFASTHYAYEDKLVNGNKTRYKIPLTTVLVKKDKYEVIYDSYGKYYVAYKEEEKIHFVPYEDFYELLKPLIHMNEEKNEQAT
;
A
#
# COMPACT_ATOMS: atom_id res chain seq x y z
N MET A 1 11.56 11.37 -0.91
CA MET A 1 11.90 10.30 -1.87
C MET A 1 10.84 10.30 -2.97
N ASP A 2 11.13 9.95 -4.23
CA ASP A 2 10.05 9.80 -5.24
C ASP A 2 9.51 8.37 -5.15
N LEU A 3 8.61 8.17 -4.18
CA LEU A 3 7.98 6.89 -3.85
C LEU A 3 6.51 6.96 -4.23
N GLN A 4 5.99 5.91 -4.87
CA GLN A 4 4.57 5.73 -5.12
C GLN A 4 4.15 4.33 -4.66
N ILE A 5 3.19 4.25 -3.75
CA ILE A 5 2.72 2.99 -3.14
C ILE A 5 1.28 2.63 -3.53
N THR A 6 0.58 3.52 -4.22
CA THR A 6 -0.83 3.37 -4.62
C THR A 6 -1.01 3.71 -6.09
N GLY A 7 -2.05 3.17 -6.72
CA GLY A 7 -2.42 3.51 -8.10
C GLY A 7 -1.33 3.13 -9.10
N LEU A 8 -0.64 2.02 -8.87
CA LEU A 8 0.36 1.50 -9.80
C LEU A 8 -0.33 0.92 -11.04
N GLU A 9 0.28 1.12 -12.20
CA GLU A 9 -0.19 0.54 -13.45
C GLU A 9 0.02 -0.98 -13.44
N GLU A 10 -1.06 -1.75 -13.64
CA GLU A 10 -1.03 -3.22 -13.58
C GLU A 10 0.00 -3.81 -14.54
N GLN A 11 0.12 -3.25 -15.75
CA GLN A 11 1.06 -3.73 -16.76
C GLN A 11 2.51 -3.59 -16.31
N ASP A 12 2.87 -2.49 -15.65
CA ASP A 12 4.23 -2.24 -15.16
C ASP A 12 4.58 -3.22 -14.04
N VAL A 13 3.63 -3.46 -13.12
CA VAL A 13 3.81 -4.43 -12.03
C VAL A 13 3.98 -5.85 -12.58
N VAL A 14 3.17 -6.25 -13.56
CA VAL A 14 3.28 -7.58 -14.19
C VAL A 14 4.63 -7.75 -14.89
N GLN A 15 5.10 -6.74 -15.63
CA GLN A 15 6.39 -6.78 -16.31
C GLN A 15 7.55 -6.89 -15.30
N ALA A 16 7.54 -6.07 -14.26
CA ALA A 16 8.56 -6.11 -13.22
C ALA A 16 8.55 -7.42 -12.43
N ALA A 17 7.37 -7.97 -12.14
CA ALA A 17 7.22 -9.25 -11.45
C ALA A 17 7.79 -10.41 -12.29
N ALA A 18 7.58 -10.40 -13.61
CA ALA A 18 8.13 -11.41 -14.52
C ALA A 18 9.67 -11.41 -14.53
N VAL A 19 10.30 -10.24 -14.36
CA VAL A 19 11.76 -10.11 -14.25
C VAL A 19 12.26 -10.58 -12.89
N LYS A 20 11.60 -10.15 -11.80
CA LYS A 20 12.02 -10.48 -10.42
C LYS A 20 11.80 -11.94 -10.06
N PHE A 21 10.73 -12.56 -10.55
CA PHE A 21 10.31 -13.91 -10.21
C PHE A 21 10.25 -14.80 -11.47
N PRO A 22 11.38 -15.08 -12.12
CA PRO A 22 11.41 -15.79 -13.39
C PRO A 22 10.84 -17.21 -13.26
N GLY A 23 9.97 -17.57 -14.21
CA GLY A 23 9.36 -18.91 -14.26
C GLY A 23 8.32 -19.18 -13.16
N LYS A 24 7.84 -18.15 -12.46
CA LYS A 24 6.74 -18.24 -11.50
C LYS A 24 5.43 -17.77 -12.12
N TYR A 25 4.32 -18.26 -11.59
CA TYR A 25 3.02 -17.68 -11.83
C TYR A 25 2.78 -16.55 -10.83
N ILE A 26 2.40 -15.38 -11.34
CA ILE A 26 2.14 -14.19 -10.54
C ILE A 26 0.63 -13.97 -10.51
N GLU A 27 0.08 -13.98 -9.30
CA GLU A 27 -1.32 -13.65 -9.06
C GLU A 27 -1.38 -12.23 -8.49
N MET A 28 -1.90 -11.29 -9.27
CA MET A 28 -2.12 -9.90 -8.85
C MET A 28 -3.27 -9.84 -7.85
N GLY A 29 -3.17 -8.94 -6.88
CA GLY A 29 -4.24 -8.68 -5.94
C GLY A 29 -4.09 -7.34 -5.25
N GLU A 30 -4.98 -7.06 -4.32
CA GLU A 30 -4.96 -5.86 -3.48
C GLU A 30 -5.00 -6.24 -2.00
N SER A 31 -4.36 -5.42 -1.18
CA SER A 31 -4.46 -5.50 0.28
C SER A 31 -4.63 -4.12 0.87
N ASP A 32 -5.31 -4.02 2.00
CA ASP A 32 -5.46 -2.74 2.70
C ASP A 32 -4.14 -2.31 3.35
N LEU A 33 -3.83 -1.01 3.31
CA LEU A 33 -2.69 -0.44 4.02
C LEU A 33 -2.89 -0.51 5.53
N TYR A 34 -2.19 -1.46 6.17
CA TYR A 34 -2.20 -1.72 7.60
C TYR A 34 -1.06 -0.96 8.31
N LEU A 35 -1.40 -0.26 9.39
CA LEU A 35 -0.54 0.62 10.18
C LEU A 35 -0.66 0.24 11.67
N PRO A 36 0.05 -0.79 12.16
CA PRO A 36 -0.17 -1.37 13.49
C PRO A 36 0.13 -0.42 14.66
N ASP A 37 1.14 0.45 14.53
CA ASP A 37 1.59 1.29 15.65
C ASP A 37 1.22 2.77 15.48
N ILE A 38 0.37 3.10 14.50
CA ILE A 38 -0.03 4.49 14.22
C ILE A 38 -1.34 4.79 14.96
N GLU A 39 -1.30 5.82 15.81
CA GLU A 39 -2.49 6.30 16.51
C GLU A 39 -3.55 6.82 15.53
N LYS A 40 -4.81 6.81 15.98
CA LYS A 40 -5.91 7.37 15.18
C LYS A 40 -5.68 8.87 14.94
N GLY A 41 -5.92 9.33 13.72
CA GLY A 41 -5.73 10.75 13.41
C GLY A 41 -5.51 11.01 11.93
N SER A 42 -5.18 12.26 11.62
CA SER A 42 -4.75 12.69 10.29
C SER A 42 -3.24 12.48 10.17
N LEU A 43 -2.79 12.02 9.00
CA LEU A 43 -1.39 11.79 8.72
C LEU A 43 -1.08 12.14 7.26
N THR A 44 0.20 12.38 7.00
CA THR A 44 0.78 12.44 5.65
C THR A 44 1.72 11.26 5.49
N ILE A 45 1.71 10.65 4.30
CA ILE A 45 2.66 9.60 3.92
C ILE A 45 3.41 10.11 2.70
N GLU A 46 4.74 10.07 2.69
CA GLU A 46 5.48 10.38 1.46
C GLU A 46 5.00 9.47 0.32
N GLY A 47 4.72 10.06 -0.84
CA GLY A 47 4.17 9.34 -2.00
C GLY A 47 2.64 9.29 -2.08
N ILE A 48 1.93 9.83 -1.08
CA ILE A 48 0.50 10.08 -1.16
C ILE A 48 0.26 11.59 -1.08
N ASP A 49 -0.34 12.15 -2.13
CA ASP A 49 -0.49 13.60 -2.34
C ASP A 49 -1.76 14.20 -1.72
N HIS A 50 -2.56 13.37 -1.05
CA HIS A 50 -3.82 13.76 -0.43
C HIS A 50 -3.86 13.37 1.06
N PRO A 51 -4.76 13.99 1.85
CA PRO A 51 -4.87 13.68 3.27
C PRO A 51 -5.22 12.22 3.53
N VAL A 52 -4.47 11.59 4.45
CA VAL A 52 -4.71 10.22 4.91
C VAL A 52 -5.18 10.24 6.36
N PHE A 53 -6.03 9.29 6.72
CA PHE A 53 -6.53 9.12 8.08
C PHE A 53 -6.21 7.72 8.59
N ALA A 54 -5.68 7.60 9.80
CA ALA A 54 -5.54 6.31 10.48
C ALA A 54 -6.74 6.07 11.40
N SER A 55 -7.29 4.86 11.35
CA SER A 55 -8.28 4.35 12.31
C SER A 55 -8.22 2.83 12.34
N THR A 56 -8.45 2.19 13.48
CA THR A 56 -8.45 0.71 13.59
C THR A 56 -7.22 0.04 12.95
N HIS A 57 -6.05 0.69 13.02
CA HIS A 57 -4.80 0.26 12.37
C HIS A 57 -4.83 0.20 10.84
N TYR A 58 -5.74 0.88 10.15
CA TYR A 58 -5.76 0.99 8.70
C TYR A 58 -5.66 2.46 8.28
N ALA A 59 -5.05 2.68 7.11
CA ALA A 59 -5.03 3.97 6.45
C ALA A 59 -6.26 4.14 5.55
N TYR A 60 -6.80 5.34 5.54
CA TYR A 60 -7.99 5.70 4.78
C TYR A 60 -7.80 7.00 4.00
N GLU A 61 -8.41 7.04 2.83
CA GLU A 61 -8.55 8.22 1.97
C GLU A 61 -10.04 8.57 1.81
N ASP A 62 -10.32 9.85 1.56
CA ASP A 62 -11.67 10.30 1.26
C ASP A 62 -11.86 10.41 -0.26
N LYS A 63 -12.87 9.71 -0.80
CA LYS A 63 -13.27 9.78 -2.22
C LYS A 63 -14.65 10.38 -2.37
N LEU A 64 -14.87 11.10 -3.48
CA LEU A 64 -16.20 11.54 -3.86
C LEU A 64 -16.91 10.43 -4.66
N VAL A 65 -18.02 9.93 -4.12
CA VAL A 65 -18.86 8.94 -4.79
C VAL A 65 -20.26 9.51 -4.90
N ASN A 66 -20.71 9.76 -6.13
CA ASN A 66 -22.02 10.37 -6.41
C ASN A 66 -22.25 11.68 -5.62
N GLY A 67 -21.21 12.51 -5.47
CA GLY A 67 -21.27 13.77 -4.72
C GLY A 67 -21.15 13.64 -3.20
N ASN A 68 -21.10 12.43 -2.66
CA ASN A 68 -20.90 12.19 -1.23
C ASN A 68 -19.43 11.90 -0.91
N LYS A 69 -18.91 12.57 0.11
CA LYS A 69 -17.58 12.30 0.65
C LYS A 69 -17.63 10.98 1.44
N THR A 70 -16.97 9.95 0.90
CA THR A 70 -16.97 8.59 1.43
C THR A 70 -15.54 8.17 1.75
N ARG A 71 -15.32 7.55 2.91
CA ARG A 71 -14.01 7.12 3.36
C ARG A 71 -13.73 5.67 2.99
N TYR A 72 -12.62 5.42 2.29
CA TYR A 72 -12.19 4.10 1.85
C TYR A 72 -10.82 3.77 2.44
N LYS A 73 -10.55 2.49 2.68
CA LYS A 73 -9.20 2.05 2.99
C LYS A 73 -8.32 2.23 1.76
N ILE A 74 -7.06 2.58 1.98
CA ILE A 74 -6.08 2.76 0.92
C ILE A 74 -5.63 1.38 0.44
N PRO A 75 -5.86 1.02 -0.84
CA PRO A 75 -5.43 -0.26 -1.39
C PRO A 75 -3.96 -0.21 -1.81
N LEU A 76 -3.22 -1.25 -1.47
CA LEU A 76 -1.87 -1.53 -1.94
C LEU A 76 -1.94 -2.59 -3.03
N THR A 77 -1.20 -2.38 -4.11
CA THR A 77 -1.01 -3.41 -5.14
C THR A 77 -0.11 -4.51 -4.59
N THR A 78 -0.56 -5.76 -4.70
CA THR A 78 0.16 -6.93 -4.20
C THR A 78 0.32 -8.00 -5.26
N VAL A 79 1.34 -8.83 -5.08
CA VAL A 79 1.56 -10.02 -5.90
C VAL A 79 1.76 -11.25 -5.02
N LEU A 80 1.06 -12.32 -5.34
CA LEU A 80 1.27 -13.65 -4.77
C LEU A 80 2.07 -14.50 -5.77
N VAL A 81 3.25 -14.94 -5.35
CA VAL A 81 4.19 -15.71 -6.16
C VAL A 81 3.93 -17.20 -5.99
N LYS A 82 3.55 -17.86 -7.09
CA LYS A 82 3.18 -19.27 -7.13
C LYS A 82 4.09 -20.04 -8.09
N LYS A 83 4.23 -21.34 -7.87
CA LYS A 83 4.92 -22.27 -8.77
C LYS A 83 4.18 -22.36 -10.11
N ASP A 84 2.87 -22.41 -10.06
CA ASP A 84 1.97 -22.40 -11.21
C ASP A 84 0.58 -21.85 -10.79
N LYS A 85 -0.33 -21.71 -11.75
CA LYS A 85 -1.67 -21.14 -11.54
C LYS A 85 -2.51 -21.91 -10.51
N TYR A 86 -2.28 -23.21 -10.35
CA TYR A 86 -3.09 -24.12 -9.55
C TYR A 86 -2.48 -24.42 -8.17
N GLU A 87 -1.29 -23.90 -7.86
CA GLU A 87 -0.70 -24.06 -6.53
C GLU A 87 -1.67 -23.51 -5.46
N VAL A 88 -2.01 -24.35 -4.48
CA VAL A 88 -2.78 -23.95 -3.31
C VAL A 88 -1.82 -23.42 -2.26
N ILE A 89 -2.07 -22.19 -1.79
CA ILE A 89 -1.27 -21.52 -0.78
C ILE A 89 -2.06 -21.49 0.53
N TYR A 90 -1.57 -22.20 1.55
CA TYR A 90 -2.14 -22.18 2.91
C TYR A 90 -1.47 -21.12 3.80
N ASP A 91 -0.22 -20.81 3.50
CA ASP A 91 0.58 -19.79 4.16
C ASP A 91 1.29 -18.97 3.08
N SER A 92 1.04 -17.67 3.09
CA SER A 92 1.55 -16.73 2.12
C SER A 92 2.90 -16.11 2.52
N TYR A 93 3.42 -16.45 3.71
CA TYR A 93 4.72 -15.98 4.19
C TYR A 93 5.85 -16.26 3.19
N GLY A 94 6.65 -15.25 2.88
CA GLY A 94 7.71 -15.31 1.85
C GLY A 94 7.23 -15.46 0.39
N LYS A 95 5.91 -15.47 0.14
CA LYS A 95 5.32 -15.56 -1.21
C LYS A 95 4.46 -14.36 -1.58
N TYR A 96 4.13 -13.50 -0.62
CA TYR A 96 3.22 -12.37 -0.80
C TYR A 96 3.97 -11.05 -0.65
N TYR A 97 3.89 -10.22 -1.67
CA TYR A 97 4.70 -9.01 -1.78
C TYR A 97 3.81 -7.81 -2.08
N VAL A 98 4.18 -6.65 -1.51
CA VAL A 98 3.65 -5.35 -1.89
C VAL A 98 4.51 -4.79 -3.03
N ALA A 99 3.87 -4.32 -4.08
CA ALA A 99 4.53 -3.57 -5.15
C ALA A 99 4.55 -2.09 -4.79
N TYR A 100 5.68 -1.43 -5.05
CA TYR A 100 5.83 0.01 -4.94
C TYR A 100 6.73 0.51 -6.07
N LYS A 101 6.60 1.78 -6.45
CA LYS A 101 7.44 2.43 -7.44
C LYS A 101 8.39 3.40 -6.76
N GLU A 102 9.66 3.31 -7.08
CA GLU A 102 10.72 4.20 -6.59
C GLU A 102 11.65 4.53 -7.77
N GLU A 103 11.93 5.82 -7.99
CA GLU A 103 12.79 6.28 -9.10
C GLU A 103 12.41 5.66 -10.47
N GLU A 104 11.12 5.68 -10.81
CA GLU A 104 10.55 5.11 -12.04
C GLU A 104 10.64 3.58 -12.19
N LYS A 105 11.02 2.86 -11.14
CA LYS A 105 11.12 1.39 -11.16
C LYS A 105 10.15 0.75 -10.18
N ILE A 106 9.54 -0.36 -10.59
CA ILE A 106 8.73 -1.18 -9.69
C ILE A 106 9.64 -2.08 -8.86
N HIS A 107 9.44 -2.02 -7.56
CA HIS A 107 10.07 -2.84 -6.54
C HIS A 107 9.02 -3.71 -5.85
N PHE A 108 9.48 -4.76 -5.18
CA PHE A 108 8.64 -5.67 -4.43
C PHE A 108 9.29 -5.94 -3.08
N VAL A 109 8.53 -5.80 -2.02
CA VAL A 109 8.96 -6.11 -0.65
C VAL A 109 7.97 -7.09 -0.05
N PRO A 110 8.41 -8.08 0.74
CA PRO A 110 7.50 -8.97 1.46
C PRO A 110 6.46 -8.15 2.24
N TYR A 111 5.22 -8.61 2.27
CA TYR A 111 4.13 -7.88 2.92
C TYR A 111 4.43 -7.61 4.40
N GLU A 112 5.05 -8.58 5.08
CA GLU A 112 5.50 -8.50 6.47
C GLU A 112 6.55 -7.40 6.73
N ASP A 113 7.36 -7.07 5.73
CA ASP A 113 8.45 -6.09 5.84
C ASP A 113 8.02 -4.70 5.33
N PHE A 114 6.91 -4.60 4.60
CA PHE A 114 6.47 -3.36 3.97
C PHE A 114 6.23 -2.24 4.98
N TYR A 115 5.64 -2.56 6.14
CA TYR A 115 5.38 -1.53 7.16
C TYR A 115 6.67 -0.91 7.69
N GLU A 116 7.73 -1.69 7.93
CA GLU A 116 9.01 -1.18 8.41
C GLU A 116 9.69 -0.28 7.36
N LEU A 117 9.51 -0.58 6.06
CA LEU A 117 9.95 0.29 4.97
C LEU A 117 9.17 1.62 4.96
N LEU A 118 7.86 1.57 5.18
CA LEU A 118 6.99 2.74 5.10
C LEU A 118 7.06 3.65 6.33
N LYS A 119 7.26 3.08 7.52
CA LYS A 119 7.16 3.75 8.82
C LYS A 119 7.95 5.08 8.93
N PRO A 120 9.19 5.20 8.43
CA PRO A 120 9.93 6.46 8.48
C PRO A 120 9.32 7.60 7.65
N LEU A 121 8.43 7.27 6.70
CA LEU A 121 7.80 8.17 5.74
C LEU A 121 6.41 8.64 6.19
N ILE A 122 5.96 8.17 7.36
CA ILE A 122 4.66 8.51 7.93
C ILE A 122 4.85 9.63 8.95
N HIS A 123 4.08 10.70 8.79
CA HIS A 123 4.07 11.82 9.71
C HIS A 123 2.64 12.07 10.22
N MET A 124 2.48 12.04 11.53
CA MET A 124 1.22 12.43 12.17
C MET A 124 1.06 13.95 12.06
N ASN A 125 -0.12 14.38 11.63
CA ASN A 125 -0.47 15.79 11.62
C ASN A 125 -0.92 16.19 13.02
N GLU A 126 -0.36 17.28 13.57
CA GLU A 126 -0.87 17.85 14.82
C GLU A 126 -2.33 18.30 14.63
N GLU A 127 -3.21 17.93 15.56
CA GLU A 127 -4.53 18.53 15.64
C GLU A 127 -4.33 20.02 15.95
N LYS A 128 -4.53 20.89 14.96
CA LYS A 128 -4.72 22.31 15.24
C LYS A 128 -5.97 22.42 16.10
N ASN A 129 -5.77 22.61 17.40
CA ASN A 129 -6.79 23.17 18.28
C ASN A 129 -7.11 24.58 17.77
N GLU A 130 -8.00 24.68 16.78
CA GLU A 130 -8.75 25.91 16.52
C GLU A 130 -9.65 26.12 17.73
N GLN A 131 -9.06 26.64 18.82
CA GLN A 131 -9.82 27.32 19.85
C GLN A 131 -10.49 28.50 19.16
N ALA A 132 -11.78 28.32 18.88
CA ALA A 132 -12.70 29.38 18.53
C ALA A 132 -12.46 30.58 19.46
N THR A 133 -11.99 31.68 18.87
CA THR A 133 -11.90 32.98 19.52
C THR A 133 -13.25 33.68 19.43
#